data_AF-A0A9C8NU70-F1
#
_entry.id   AF-A0A9C8NU70-F1
#
_cell.length_a   1.000
_cell.length_b   1.000
_cell.length_c   1.000
_cell.angle_alpha   90.00
_cell.angle_beta   90.00
_cell.angle_gamma   90.00
#
_symmetry.space_group_name_H-M   'P 1'
#
loop_
_entity.id
_entity.type
_entity.pdbx_description
1 polymer ?
#
loop_
_entity_poly.entity_id
_entity_poly.type
_entity_poly.pdbx_seq_one_letter_code
_entity_poly.pdbx_strand_id
1 'polypeptide(L)'
;MKTVSTRYGKGCSGATLVEALAGTALLGLVLATLVTAAGQMKRQAYFADARTEACDVADELLTQWWADRDHFPRDQTGIVGDQSRWAWRTHRVGTVTIGSVTGEIIAVEVLDRQAPEPEVAVYIEIVLPAPDDE
;
A
#
# COMPACT_ATOMS: atom_id res chain seq x y z
N MET A 1 42.58 70.13 -10.78
CA MET A 1 42.60 69.15 -9.66
C MET A 1 41.14 68.80 -9.35
N LYS A 2 40.66 67.60 -9.74
CA LYS A 2 39.24 67.21 -9.60
C LYS A 2 39.01 66.58 -8.24
N THR A 3 38.09 67.13 -7.46
CA THR A 3 37.60 66.58 -6.19
C THR A 3 36.60 65.45 -6.47
N VAL A 4 36.92 64.25 -5.97
CA VAL A 4 36.02 63.09 -5.99
C VAL A 4 35.06 63.22 -4.81
N SER A 5 33.77 63.36 -5.12
CA SER A 5 32.68 63.39 -4.15
C SER A 5 32.18 61.95 -3.91
N THR A 6 32.48 61.42 -2.73
CA THR A 6 31.96 60.11 -2.27
C THR A 6 30.51 60.28 -1.83
N ARG A 7 29.55 59.81 -2.64
CA ARG A 7 28.16 59.70 -2.20
C ARG A 7 28.03 58.48 -1.28
N TYR A 8 27.78 58.73 0.01
CA TYR A 8 27.30 57.71 0.93
C TYR A 8 25.87 57.29 0.52
N GLY A 9 25.72 56.06 0.04
CA GLY A 9 24.41 55.43 -0.18
C GLY A 9 23.70 55.26 1.15
N LYS A 10 22.56 55.94 1.30
CA LYS A 10 21.68 55.91 2.47
C LYS A 10 21.07 54.51 2.55
N GLY A 11 21.48 53.71 3.56
CA GLY A 11 20.98 52.35 3.76
C GLY A 11 19.47 52.35 4.04
N CYS A 12 18.70 51.65 3.20
CA CYS A 12 17.27 51.44 3.42
C CYS A 12 17.08 50.41 4.53
N SER A 13 16.94 50.84 5.79
CA SER A 13 16.58 49.97 6.92
C SER A 13 15.26 49.20 6.75
N GLY A 14 14.41 49.58 5.78
CA GLY A 14 13.22 48.82 5.40
C GLY A 14 13.51 47.52 4.65
N ALA A 15 14.66 47.40 3.97
CA ALA A 15 15.01 46.22 3.18
C ALA A 15 15.27 44.98 4.06
N THR A 16 15.93 45.16 5.20
CA THR A 16 16.28 44.05 6.11
C THR A 16 15.07 43.45 6.83
N LEU A 17 14.03 44.24 7.10
CA LEU A 17 12.82 43.75 7.78
C LEU A 17 11.92 42.97 6.81
N VAL A 18 11.80 43.44 5.57
CA VAL A 18 11.11 42.71 4.50
C VAL A 18 11.82 41.41 4.17
N GLU A 19 13.15 41.41 4.14
CA GLU A 19 13.96 40.22 3.90
C GLU A 19 13.83 39.19 5.02
N ALA A 20 13.87 39.63 6.29
CA ALA A 20 13.63 38.75 7.43
C ALA A 20 12.21 38.15 7.42
N LEU A 21 11.20 38.94 7.05
CA LEU A 21 9.83 38.47 6.90
C LEU A 21 9.70 37.44 5.77
N ALA A 22 10.31 37.73 4.61
CA ALA A 22 10.32 36.83 3.46
C ALA A 22 11.05 35.52 3.81
N GLY A 23 12.21 35.58 4.47
CA GLY A 23 12.95 34.40 4.92
C GLY A 23 12.13 33.54 5.90
N THR A 24 11.45 34.18 6.85
CA THR A 24 10.59 33.47 7.82
C THR A 24 9.38 32.83 7.13
N ALA A 25 8.74 33.54 6.19
CA ALA A 25 7.63 33.01 5.41
C ALA A 25 8.05 31.82 4.55
N LEU A 26 9.21 31.90 3.89
CA LEU A 26 9.79 30.80 3.11
C LEU A 26 10.11 29.59 3.99
N LEU A 27 10.72 29.82 5.16
CA LEU A 27 11.01 28.74 6.11
C LEU A 27 9.74 28.06 6.61
N GLY A 28 8.71 28.85 6.93
CA GLY A 28 7.40 28.33 7.32
C GLY A 28 6.77 27.46 6.24
N LEU A 29 6.86 27.89 4.98
CA LEU A 29 6.36 27.11 3.84
C LEU A 29 7.13 25.79 3.68
N VAL A 30 8.46 25.83 3.74
CA VAL A 30 9.30 24.62 3.67
C VAL A 30 8.98 23.65 4.81
N LEU A 31 8.79 24.15 6.03
CA LEU A 31 8.42 23.29 7.15
C LEU A 31 7.04 22.64 6.93
N ALA A 32 6.06 23.41 6.46
CA ALA A 32 4.72 22.89 6.16
C ALA A 32 4.73 21.81 5.08
N THR A 33 5.54 21.99 4.01
CA THR A 33 5.66 20.97 2.95
C THR A 33 6.32 19.69 3.47
N LEU A 34 7.38 19.81 4.28
CA LEU A 34 8.04 18.65 4.89
C LEU A 34 7.11 17.85 5.81
N VAL A 35 6.34 18.52 6.66
CA VAL A 35 5.38 17.85 7.56
C VAL A 35 4.30 17.13 6.76
N THR A 36 3.78 17.76 5.70
CA THR A 36 2.77 17.16 4.83
C THR A 36 3.31 15.93 4.10
N ALA A 37 4.51 16.05 3.51
CA ALA A 37 5.19 14.96 2.83
C ALA A 37 5.47 13.79 3.79
N ALA A 38 5.94 14.08 5.01
CA ALA A 38 6.18 13.05 6.02
C ALA A 38 4.89 12.31 6.43
N GLY A 39 3.76 13.02 6.54
CA GLY A 39 2.46 12.39 6.79
C GLY A 39 2.03 11.44 5.66
N GLN A 40 2.22 11.86 4.40
CA GLN A 40 1.91 11.03 3.23
C GLN A 40 2.82 9.80 3.16
N MET A 41 4.12 9.97 3.38
CA MET A 41 5.09 8.87 3.38
C MET A 41 4.79 7.83 4.45
N LYS A 42 4.44 8.25 5.68
CA LYS A 42 4.03 7.33 6.74
C LYS A 42 2.79 6.53 6.37
N ARG A 43 1.80 7.19 5.76
CA ARG A 43 0.58 6.52 5.30
C ARG A 43 0.89 5.50 4.19
N GLN A 44 1.74 5.86 3.23
CA GLN A 44 2.18 4.95 2.17
C GLN A 44 2.95 3.75 2.73
N ALA A 45 3.86 3.97 3.67
CA ALA A 45 4.61 2.91 4.34
C ALA A 45 3.66 1.94 5.05
N TYR A 46 2.68 2.44 5.81
CA TYR A 46 1.69 1.61 6.48
C TYR A 46 0.93 0.69 5.51
N PHE A 47 0.48 1.21 4.37
CA PHE A 47 -0.22 0.38 3.38
C PHE A 47 0.70 -0.61 2.67
N ALA A 48 1.95 -0.23 2.41
CA ALA A 48 2.93 -1.14 1.84
C ALA A 48 3.23 -2.29 2.80
N ASP A 49 3.47 -1.99 4.08
CA ASP A 49 3.73 -2.99 5.12
C ASP A 49 2.55 -3.94 5.29
N ALA A 50 1.32 -3.41 5.36
CA ALA A 50 0.11 -4.23 5.45
C ALA A 50 -0.06 -5.14 4.22
N ARG A 51 0.28 -4.66 3.03
CA ARG A 51 0.23 -5.48 1.81
C ARG A 51 1.29 -6.57 1.80
N THR A 52 2.51 -6.28 2.24
CA THR A 52 3.57 -7.29 2.38
C THR A 52 3.15 -8.39 3.36
N GLU A 53 2.62 -8.01 4.53
CA GLU A 53 2.12 -8.96 5.52
C GLU A 53 0.99 -9.84 4.95
N ALA A 54 0.06 -9.26 4.19
CA ALA A 54 -1.00 -10.01 3.53
C ALA A 54 -0.48 -11.00 2.46
N CYS A 55 0.59 -10.63 1.74
CA CYS A 55 1.25 -11.54 0.80
C CYS A 55 1.90 -12.71 1.52
N ASP A 56 2.62 -12.46 2.63
CA ASP A 56 3.25 -13.52 3.42
C ASP A 56 2.21 -14.52 3.95
N VAL A 57 1.06 -14.00 4.40
CA VAL A 57 -0.10 -14.80 4.80
C VAL A 57 -0.68 -15.61 3.64
N ALA A 58 -0.82 -15.01 2.47
CA ALA A 58 -1.29 -15.72 1.29
C ALA A 58 -0.34 -16.86 0.93
N ASP A 59 0.97 -16.62 0.92
CA ASP A 59 1.99 -17.63 0.63
C ASP A 59 1.96 -18.78 1.64
N GLU A 60 1.76 -18.49 2.93
CA GLU A 60 1.61 -19.52 3.96
C GLU A 60 0.36 -20.38 3.74
N LEU A 61 -0.80 -19.75 3.49
CA LEU A 61 -2.05 -20.45 3.21
C LEU A 61 -1.93 -21.33 1.95
N LEU A 62 -1.37 -20.77 0.89
CA LEU A 62 -1.15 -21.51 -0.35
C LEU A 62 -0.20 -22.67 -0.13
N THR A 63 0.89 -22.49 0.60
CA THR A 63 1.82 -23.57 0.93
C THR A 63 1.12 -24.68 1.72
N GLN A 64 0.28 -24.34 2.68
CA GLN A 64 -0.48 -25.29 3.48
C GLN A 64 -1.48 -26.09 2.61
N TRP A 65 -2.27 -25.40 1.77
CA TRP A 65 -3.26 -26.07 0.92
C TRP A 65 -2.61 -26.86 -0.22
N TRP A 66 -1.44 -26.45 -0.70
CA TRP A 66 -0.74 -27.19 -1.73
C TRP A 66 -0.19 -28.54 -1.24
N ALA A 67 -0.02 -28.71 0.08
CA ALA A 67 0.38 -29.98 0.66
C ALA A 67 -0.68 -31.07 0.48
N ASP A 68 -1.96 -30.70 0.39
CA ASP A 68 -3.09 -31.60 0.14
C ASP A 68 -4.04 -30.96 -0.88
N ARG A 69 -3.68 -31.10 -2.16
CA ARG A 69 -4.36 -30.45 -3.28
C ARG A 69 -5.83 -30.86 -3.40
N ASP A 70 -6.18 -32.07 -3.02
CA ASP A 70 -7.55 -32.58 -3.12
C ASP A 70 -8.46 -31.85 -2.13
N HIS A 71 -7.92 -31.49 -0.95
CA HIS A 71 -8.59 -30.72 0.09
C HIS A 71 -8.44 -29.19 -0.05
N PHE A 72 -8.04 -28.68 -1.22
CA PHE A 72 -7.99 -27.23 -1.43
C PHE A 72 -9.38 -26.60 -1.18
N PRO A 73 -9.48 -25.55 -0.34
CA PRO A 73 -10.76 -24.96 0.03
C PRO A 73 -11.43 -24.28 -1.17
N ARG A 74 -12.67 -24.68 -1.46
CA ARG A 74 -13.50 -24.14 -2.54
C ARG A 74 -14.75 -23.51 -1.95
N ASP A 75 -15.04 -22.27 -2.32
CA ASP A 75 -16.19 -21.49 -1.81
C ASP A 75 -16.24 -21.43 -0.27
N GLN A 76 -15.08 -21.28 0.36
CA GLN A 76 -14.91 -21.29 1.82
C GLN A 76 -14.36 -19.97 2.34
N THR A 77 -14.52 -19.75 3.63
CA THR A 77 -13.91 -18.62 4.35
C THR A 77 -13.25 -19.13 5.62
N GLY A 78 -12.26 -18.37 6.11
CA GLY A 78 -11.61 -18.69 7.37
C GLY A 78 -10.83 -17.52 7.93
N ILE A 79 -10.30 -17.72 9.15
CA ILE A 79 -9.48 -16.74 9.86
C ILE A 79 -8.06 -17.30 9.94
N VAL A 80 -7.06 -16.45 9.73
CA VAL A 80 -5.64 -16.84 9.76
C VAL A 80 -5.16 -16.87 11.20
N GLY A 81 -5.49 -17.91 11.96
CA GLY A 81 -5.18 -17.97 13.39
C GLY A 81 -6.02 -17.00 14.25
N ASP A 82 -5.98 -17.18 15.57
CA ASP A 82 -7.01 -16.63 16.46
C ASP A 82 -6.87 -15.11 16.73
N GLN A 83 -5.65 -14.56 16.61
CA GLN A 83 -5.36 -13.14 16.88
C GLN A 83 -4.97 -12.32 15.64
N SER A 84 -5.03 -12.92 14.45
CA SER A 84 -4.63 -12.22 13.24
C SER A 84 -5.69 -11.23 12.77
N ARG A 85 -5.20 -10.11 12.22
CA ARG A 85 -6.02 -9.14 11.48
C ARG A 85 -6.52 -9.70 10.15
N TRP A 86 -5.99 -10.83 9.68
CA TRP A 86 -6.27 -11.39 8.37
C TRP A 86 -7.37 -12.45 8.41
N ALA A 87 -8.28 -12.37 7.45
CA ALA A 87 -9.18 -13.46 7.06
C ALA A 87 -8.88 -13.88 5.63
N TRP A 88 -9.33 -15.07 5.25
CA TRP A 88 -9.27 -15.53 3.87
C TRP A 88 -10.65 -15.95 3.37
N ARG A 89 -10.82 -15.84 2.05
CA ARG A 89 -11.98 -16.35 1.32
C ARG A 89 -11.50 -16.99 0.03
N THR A 90 -12.05 -18.14 -0.30
CA THR A 90 -11.94 -18.73 -1.63
C THR A 90 -13.30 -18.75 -2.30
N HIS A 91 -13.31 -18.56 -3.61
CA HIS A 91 -14.51 -18.77 -4.41
C HIS A 91 -14.16 -19.11 -5.85
N ARG A 92 -15.02 -19.86 -6.52
CA ARG A 92 -14.82 -20.18 -7.95
C ARG A 92 -15.14 -18.97 -8.81
N VAL A 93 -14.20 -18.57 -9.67
CA VAL A 93 -14.38 -17.44 -10.60
C VAL A 93 -14.56 -17.89 -12.05
N GLY A 94 -14.19 -19.13 -12.37
CA GLY A 94 -14.39 -19.64 -13.72
C GLY A 94 -13.92 -21.07 -13.92
N THR A 95 -13.91 -21.48 -15.19
CA THR A 95 -13.32 -22.73 -15.66
C THR A 95 -12.45 -22.44 -16.86
N VAL A 96 -11.43 -23.27 -17.06
CA VAL A 96 -10.51 -23.17 -18.19
C VAL A 96 -10.30 -24.56 -18.78
N THR A 97 -10.33 -24.68 -20.09
CA THR A 97 -10.06 -25.94 -20.79
C THR A 97 -8.79 -25.79 -21.61
N ILE A 98 -7.80 -26.64 -21.35
CA ILE A 98 -6.52 -26.67 -22.08
C ILE A 98 -6.37 -28.07 -22.68
N GLY A 99 -6.59 -28.18 -24.00
CA GLY A 99 -6.62 -29.48 -24.68
C GLY A 99 -7.82 -30.31 -24.23
N SER A 100 -7.56 -31.49 -23.66
CA SER A 100 -8.58 -32.40 -23.11
C SER A 100 -8.75 -32.29 -21.59
N VAL A 101 -8.07 -31.34 -20.92
CA VAL A 101 -8.10 -31.18 -19.47
C VAL A 101 -8.93 -29.96 -19.11
N THR A 102 -9.93 -30.15 -18.24
CA THR A 102 -10.74 -29.07 -17.66
C THR A 102 -10.22 -28.73 -16.27
N GLY A 103 -9.93 -27.45 -16.05
CA GLY A 103 -9.61 -26.89 -14.76
C GLY A 103 -10.66 -25.90 -14.28
N GLU A 104 -10.69 -25.68 -12.98
CA GLU A 104 -11.43 -24.60 -12.34
C GLU A 104 -10.46 -23.48 -11.94
N ILE A 105 -10.92 -22.25 -12.04
CA ILE A 105 -10.19 -21.07 -11.55
C ILE A 105 -10.80 -20.72 -10.20
N ILE A 106 -10.00 -20.82 -9.15
CA ILE A 106 -10.35 -20.44 -7.79
C ILE A 106 -9.66 -19.12 -7.46
N ALA A 107 -10.44 -18.12 -7.08
CA ALA A 107 -9.92 -16.90 -6.48
C ALA A 107 -9.66 -17.14 -5.00
N VAL A 108 -8.51 -16.70 -4.53
CA VAL A 108 -8.10 -16.64 -3.13
C VAL A 108 -7.95 -15.17 -2.77
N GLU A 109 -8.69 -14.76 -1.76
CA GLU A 109 -8.69 -13.40 -1.24
C GLU A 109 -8.19 -13.40 0.20
N VAL A 110 -7.26 -12.51 0.51
CA VAL A 110 -6.88 -12.18 1.88
C VAL A 110 -7.49 -10.82 2.24
N LEU A 111 -8.28 -10.80 3.30
CA LEU A 111 -9.06 -9.64 3.73
C LEU A 111 -8.50 -9.07 5.02
N ASP A 112 -8.39 -7.74 5.09
CA ASP A 112 -8.08 -7.04 6.33
C ASP A 112 -9.34 -6.85 7.18
N ARG A 113 -9.36 -7.43 8.38
CA ARG A 113 -10.48 -7.33 9.33
C ARG A 113 -10.42 -6.07 10.19
N GLN A 114 -9.29 -5.36 10.20
CA GLN A 114 -9.15 -4.11 10.95
C GLN A 114 -9.57 -2.89 10.13
N ALA A 115 -9.73 -3.05 8.82
CA ALA A 115 -10.29 -2.02 7.97
C ALA A 115 -11.78 -1.78 8.31
N PRO A 116 -12.28 -0.52 8.22
CA PRO A 116 -13.69 -0.20 8.50
C PRO A 116 -14.68 -0.99 7.65
N GLU A 117 -14.27 -1.31 6.43
CA GLU A 117 -14.93 -2.23 5.52
C GLU A 117 -13.92 -3.31 5.13
N PRO A 118 -14.33 -4.59 4.95
CA PRO A 118 -13.42 -5.66 4.58
C PRO A 118 -12.76 -5.37 3.23
N GLU A 119 -11.50 -4.95 3.26
CA GLU A 119 -10.72 -4.64 2.07
C GLU A 119 -9.91 -5.87 1.66
N VAL A 120 -9.96 -6.21 0.37
CA VAL A 120 -9.13 -7.28 -0.20
C VAL A 120 -7.71 -6.75 -0.33
N ALA A 121 -6.82 -7.17 0.57
CA ALA A 121 -5.43 -6.78 0.55
C ALA A 121 -4.64 -7.53 -0.54
N VAL A 122 -5.00 -8.79 -0.78
CA VAL A 122 -4.39 -9.67 -1.79
C VAL A 122 -5.47 -10.49 -2.48
N TYR A 123 -5.36 -10.60 -3.81
CA TYR A 123 -6.20 -11.40 -4.67
C TYR A 123 -5.31 -12.25 -5.59
N ILE A 124 -5.51 -13.57 -5.58
CA ILE A 124 -4.73 -14.53 -6.36
C ILE A 124 -5.70 -15.48 -7.07
N GLU A 125 -5.49 -15.74 -8.35
CA GLU A 125 -6.21 -16.76 -9.10
C GLU A 125 -5.35 -17.98 -9.29
N ILE A 126 -5.92 -19.14 -8.99
CA ILE A 126 -5.24 -20.43 -9.07
C ILE A 126 -6.06 -21.35 -9.95
N VAL A 127 -5.37 -22.06 -10.85
CA VAL A 127 -5.98 -23.09 -11.67
C VAL A 127 -5.78 -24.46 -11.00
N LEU A 128 -6.90 -25.08 -10.64
CA LEU A 128 -6.94 -26.45 -10.13
C LEU A 128 -7.61 -27.37 -11.15
N PRO A 129 -7.35 -28.68 -11.13
CA PRO A 129 -8.12 -29.63 -11.93
C PRO A 129 -9.57 -29.55 -11.44
N ALA A 130 -10.52 -29.61 -12.37
CA ALA A 130 -11.91 -29.76 -11.96
C ALA A 130 -12.01 -31.06 -11.13
N PRO A 131 -12.79 -31.07 -10.03
CA PRO A 131 -13.04 -32.31 -9.31
C PRO A 131 -13.65 -33.34 -10.29
N ASP A 132 -13.23 -34.59 -10.19
CA ASP A 132 -13.87 -35.66 -10.94
C ASP A 132 -15.32 -35.76 -10.44
N ASP A 133 -16.29 -35.52 -11.32
CA ASP A 133 -17.71 -35.74 -11.03
C ASP A 133 -17.92 -37.27 -10.88
N GLU A 134 -17.93 -37.79 -9.64
CA GLU A 134 -18.42 -39.15 -9.33
C GLU A 134 -19.94 -39.27 -9.46
#